data_AF-A0A3P9JFT8-F1
#
_entry.id   AF-A0A3P9JFT8-F1
#
_cell.length_a   1.000
_cell.length_b   1.000
_cell.length_c   1.000
_cell.angle_alpha   90.00
_cell.angle_beta   90.00
_cell.angle_gamma   90.00
#
_symmetry.space_group_name_H-M   'P 1'
#
loop_
_entity.id
_entity.type
_entity.pdbx_description
1 polymer ?
#
loop_
_entity_poly.entity_id
_entity_poly.type
_entity_poly.pdbx_seq_one_letter_code
_entity_poly.pdbx_strand_id
1 'polypeptide(L)'
;MLRKTGRGLFALLLIVLEWTCPGLLSPLRPICDLRVLNHFIQEARDAEVAMRSCREGCGLTQTVSVPQTTVNFEDWEEKNALEQAEEVQTGLWLLQQALGSFGPSVTNTALNSHIDNTAKNLVSINAVLRSLNFQEYTPPANVSSLDGTWTVSSATELLQVHVNFLRGKVRLLLMDAPACQQDVS
;
A
#
# COMPACT_ATOMS: atom_id res chain seq x y z
N MET A 1 -62.15 5.58 -9.31
CA MET A 1 -61.37 6.74 -8.84
C MET A 1 -60.24 6.25 -7.92
N LEU A 2 -59.11 5.78 -8.47
CA LEU A 2 -57.93 5.38 -7.67
C LEU A 2 -56.69 5.51 -8.56
N ARG A 3 -56.23 6.75 -8.81
CA ARG A 3 -55.01 6.95 -9.62
C ARG A 3 -54.32 8.29 -9.38
N LYS A 4 -54.28 8.78 -8.14
CA LYS A 4 -53.55 10.02 -7.78
C LYS A 4 -52.64 9.92 -6.55
N THR A 5 -52.78 8.89 -5.70
CA THR A 5 -52.01 8.76 -4.45
C THR A 5 -50.63 8.11 -4.61
N GLY A 6 -50.39 7.31 -5.65
CA GLY A 6 -49.10 6.61 -5.83
C GLY A 6 -47.92 7.49 -6.22
N ARG A 7 -48.16 8.54 -7.01
CA ARG A 7 -47.08 9.45 -7.48
C ARG A 7 -46.53 10.35 -6.38
N GLY A 8 -47.39 10.83 -5.49
CA GLY A 8 -46.98 11.69 -4.37
C GLY A 8 -46.17 10.92 -3.32
N LEU A 9 -46.56 9.67 -3.03
CA LEU A 9 -45.84 8.81 -2.09
C LEU A 9 -44.45 8.42 -2.61
N PHE A 10 -44.35 8.13 -3.92
CA PHE A 10 -43.08 7.80 -4.55
C PHE A 10 -42.12 9.00 -4.60
N ALA A 11 -42.64 10.21 -4.88
CA ALA A 11 -41.85 11.43 -4.82
C ALA A 11 -41.39 11.74 -3.39
N LEU A 12 -42.25 11.54 -2.39
CA LEU A 12 -41.88 11.66 -0.96
C LEU A 12 -40.81 10.64 -0.56
N LEU A 13 -40.90 9.40 -1.02
CA LEU A 13 -39.87 8.38 -0.78
C LEU A 13 -38.53 8.75 -1.41
N LEU A 14 -38.53 9.28 -2.64
CA LEU A 14 -37.29 9.74 -3.29
C LEU A 14 -36.66 10.93 -2.56
N ILE A 15 -37.48 11.91 -2.14
CA ILE A 15 -36.99 13.06 -1.37
C ILE A 15 -36.46 12.63 -0.01
N VAL A 16 -37.14 11.70 0.68
CA VAL A 16 -36.65 11.14 1.95
C VAL A 16 -35.36 10.35 1.71
N LEU A 17 -35.24 9.59 0.63
CA LEU A 17 -34.01 8.86 0.29
C LEU A 17 -32.83 9.81 0.06
N GLU A 18 -33.05 10.89 -0.70
CA GLU A 18 -32.06 11.97 -0.90
C GLU A 18 -31.72 12.69 0.42
N TRP A 19 -32.69 12.91 1.31
CA TRP A 19 -32.49 13.57 2.61
C TRP A 19 -31.84 12.65 3.66
N THR A 20 -32.04 11.33 3.55
CA THR A 20 -31.38 10.31 4.39
C THR A 20 -29.97 9.96 3.92
N CYS A 21 -29.47 10.62 2.87
CA CYS A 21 -28.05 10.67 2.54
C CYS A 21 -27.45 12.02 2.96
N PRO A 22 -27.37 12.35 4.27
CA PRO A 22 -26.54 13.45 4.71
C PRO A 22 -25.10 13.07 4.37
N GLY A 23 -24.52 13.75 3.38
CA GLY A 23 -23.12 13.69 2.96
C GLY A 23 -22.31 12.52 3.53
N LEU A 24 -22.37 11.36 2.85
CA LEU A 24 -21.27 10.41 2.88
C LEU A 24 -20.07 11.14 2.30
N LEU A 25 -19.43 11.99 3.11
CA LEU A 25 -18.03 12.31 2.95
C LEU A 25 -17.35 10.94 2.95
N SER A 26 -17.04 10.47 1.75
CA SER A 26 -16.69 9.08 1.50
C SER A 26 -15.69 8.59 2.54
N PRO A 27 -15.87 7.42 3.16
CA PRO A 27 -14.86 6.81 4.03
C PRO A 27 -13.49 6.67 3.33
N LEU A 28 -13.45 6.83 2.00
CA LEU A 28 -12.26 6.85 1.16
C LEU A 28 -11.52 8.20 1.13
N ARG A 29 -12.08 9.32 1.59
CA ARG A 29 -11.36 10.62 1.55
C ARG A 29 -10.01 10.60 2.29
N PRO A 30 -9.91 10.01 3.51
CA PRO A 30 -8.61 9.83 4.16
C PRO A 30 -7.67 8.86 3.41
N ILE A 31 -8.23 7.91 2.66
CA ILE A 31 -7.48 6.87 1.92
C ILE A 31 -6.91 7.43 0.61
N CYS A 32 -7.66 8.29 -0.06
CA CYS A 32 -7.26 9.02 -1.27
C CYS A 32 -6.35 10.22 -0.95
N ASP A 33 -6.16 10.54 0.32
CA ASP A 33 -5.23 11.57 0.75
C ASP A 33 -3.80 11.01 0.78
N LEU A 34 -3.02 11.36 -0.24
CA LEU A 34 -1.62 10.96 -0.35
C LEU A 34 -0.73 11.45 0.82
N ARG A 35 -1.22 12.34 1.69
CA ARG A 35 -0.53 12.67 2.95
C ARG A 35 -0.33 11.46 3.84
N VAL A 36 -1.27 10.50 3.84
CA VAL A 36 -1.12 9.24 4.59
C VAL A 36 0.04 8.42 4.03
N LEU A 37 0.11 8.27 2.70
CA LEU A 37 1.24 7.59 2.06
C LEU A 37 2.57 8.33 2.30
N ASN A 38 2.57 9.66 2.23
CA ASN A 38 3.76 10.46 2.51
C ASN A 38 4.26 10.25 3.96
N HIS A 39 3.36 10.04 4.91
CA HIS A 39 3.72 9.70 6.29
C HIS A 39 4.43 8.34 6.35
N PHE A 40 3.87 7.29 5.72
CA PHE A 40 4.54 5.98 5.65
C PHE A 40 5.90 6.05 4.95
N ILE A 41 6.01 6.83 3.87
CA ILE A 41 7.27 7.08 3.17
C ILE A 41 8.30 7.77 4.08
N GLN A 42 7.85 8.67 4.96
CA GLN A 42 8.72 9.34 5.91
C GLN A 42 9.20 8.38 7.00
N GLU A 43 8.30 7.59 7.59
CA GLU A 43 8.67 6.58 8.59
C GLU A 43 9.64 5.53 8.03
N ALA A 44 9.44 5.12 6.77
CA ALA A 44 10.35 4.25 6.03
C ALA A 44 11.75 4.88 5.86
N ARG A 45 11.81 6.19 5.55
CA ARG A 45 13.09 6.93 5.49
C ARG A 45 13.77 7.01 6.85
N ASP A 46 13.00 7.26 7.91
CA ASP A 46 13.55 7.37 9.26
C ASP A 46 14.16 6.03 9.69
N ALA A 47 13.50 4.90 9.36
CA ALA A 47 14.05 3.57 9.56
C ALA A 47 15.36 3.34 8.78
N GLU A 48 15.40 3.76 7.51
CA GLU A 48 16.57 3.66 6.64
C GLU A 48 17.77 4.46 7.18
N VAL A 49 17.53 5.69 7.66
CA VAL A 49 18.55 6.56 8.27
C VAL A 49 19.05 5.98 9.59
N ALA A 50 18.15 5.46 10.43
CA ALA A 50 18.52 4.78 11.67
C ALA A 50 19.39 3.54 11.39
N MET A 51 19.06 2.76 10.35
CA MET A 51 19.83 1.59 9.93
C MET A 51 21.24 1.96 9.47
N ARG A 52 21.39 2.99 8.63
CA ARG A 52 22.71 3.49 8.18
C ARG A 52 23.62 3.93 9.33
N SER A 53 23.02 4.39 10.43
CA SER A 53 23.74 4.82 11.62
C SER A 53 24.12 3.65 12.55
N CYS A 54 23.59 2.45 12.30
CA CYS A 54 23.94 1.29 13.09
C CYS A 54 25.32 0.74 12.72
N ARG A 55 26.13 0.46 13.74
CA ARG A 55 27.52 -0.01 13.57
C ARG A 55 27.64 -1.53 13.57
N GLU A 56 27.04 -2.20 14.55
CA GLU A 56 27.15 -3.65 14.74
C GLU A 56 25.78 -4.25 15.07
N GLY A 57 25.55 -5.50 14.64
CA GLY A 57 24.31 -6.24 14.91
C GLY A 57 23.12 -5.92 14.01
N CYS A 58 23.17 -4.88 13.18
CA CYS A 58 22.03 -4.45 12.37
C CYS A 58 22.05 -4.97 10.93
N GLY A 59 22.36 -6.26 10.77
CA GLY A 59 22.46 -6.91 9.47
C GLY A 59 21.31 -7.86 9.17
N LEU A 60 21.22 -8.27 7.91
CA LEU A 60 20.44 -9.44 7.51
C LEU A 60 21.26 -10.70 7.82
N THR A 61 20.58 -11.77 8.27
CA THR A 61 21.23 -13.06 8.53
C THR A 61 21.51 -13.84 7.24
N GLN A 62 20.81 -13.50 6.17
CA GLN A 62 20.90 -14.12 4.86
C GLN A 62 20.50 -13.12 3.76
N THR A 63 20.86 -13.41 2.52
CA THR A 63 20.33 -12.71 1.36
C THR A 63 18.83 -12.94 1.25
N VAL A 64 18.08 -11.89 0.91
CA VAL A 64 16.61 -11.93 0.79
C VAL A 64 16.14 -11.45 -0.57
N SER A 65 15.05 -12.04 -1.06
CA SER A 65 14.36 -11.56 -2.26
C SER A 65 13.49 -10.35 -1.92
N VAL A 66 13.50 -9.35 -2.80
CA VAL A 66 12.77 -8.09 -2.67
C VAL A 66 12.12 -7.70 -3.99
N PRO A 67 11.07 -6.86 -4.01
CA PRO A 67 10.48 -6.41 -5.26
C PRO A 67 11.43 -5.50 -6.04
N GLN A 68 11.34 -5.58 -7.37
CA GLN A 68 11.89 -4.54 -8.23
C GLN A 68 11.14 -3.22 -8.02
N THR A 69 11.89 -2.14 -7.78
CA THR A 69 11.34 -0.82 -7.45
C THR A 69 11.34 0.16 -8.61
N THR A 70 12.09 -0.14 -9.67
CA THR A 70 12.09 0.67 -10.89
C THR A 70 10.73 0.61 -11.56
N VAL A 71 10.27 1.76 -12.04
CA VAL A 71 9.04 1.90 -12.82
C VAL A 71 9.45 2.29 -14.23
N ASN A 72 9.17 1.44 -15.21
CA ASN A 72 9.08 1.86 -16.60
C ASN A 72 7.66 2.39 -16.80
N PHE A 73 7.51 3.68 -17.10
CA PHE A 73 6.20 4.31 -17.24
C PHE A 73 5.42 3.76 -18.44
N GLU A 74 6.11 3.42 -19.53
CA GLU A 74 5.47 2.81 -20.72
C GLU A 74 4.84 1.46 -20.34
N ASP A 75 5.63 0.54 -19.77
CA ASP A 75 5.13 -0.76 -19.33
C ASP A 75 4.09 -0.65 -18.20
N TRP A 76 4.16 0.38 -17.36
CA TRP A 76 3.24 0.59 -16.24
C TRP A 76 1.88 1.09 -16.71
N GLU A 77 1.85 2.04 -17.65
CA GLU A 77 0.62 2.62 -18.20
C GLU A 77 -0.14 1.62 -19.09
N GLU A 78 0.56 0.66 -19.71
CA GLU A 78 -0.07 -0.42 -20.46
C GLU A 78 -0.79 -1.45 -19.57
N LYS A 79 -0.41 -1.55 -18.28
CA LYS A 79 -1.06 -2.47 -17.33
C LYS A 79 -2.43 -1.97 -16.93
N ASN A 80 -3.37 -2.91 -16.81
CA ASN A 80 -4.65 -2.61 -16.19
C ASN A 80 -4.51 -2.48 -14.65
N ALA A 81 -5.53 -1.91 -14.01
CA ALA A 81 -5.53 -1.66 -12.57
C ALA A 81 -5.39 -2.93 -11.71
N LEU A 82 -5.85 -4.09 -12.20
CA LEU A 82 -5.67 -5.38 -11.52
C LEU A 82 -4.20 -5.81 -11.57
N GLU A 83 -3.56 -5.75 -12.73
CA GLU A 83 -2.14 -6.11 -12.90
C GLU A 83 -1.22 -5.22 -12.04
N GLN A 84 -1.46 -3.91 -12.03
CA GLN A 84 -0.72 -2.98 -11.16
C GLN A 84 -0.93 -3.30 -9.67
N ALA A 85 -2.17 -3.64 -9.28
CA ALA A 85 -2.49 -4.01 -7.90
C ALA A 85 -1.87 -5.35 -7.48
N GLU A 86 -1.85 -6.36 -8.35
CA GLU A 86 -1.18 -7.64 -8.10
C GLU A 86 0.33 -7.46 -7.97
N GLU A 87 0.95 -6.63 -8.81
CA GLU A 87 2.37 -6.33 -8.73
C GLU A 87 2.72 -5.60 -7.42
N VAL A 88 1.89 -4.64 -7.00
CA VAL A 88 2.08 -3.95 -5.71
C VAL A 88 1.87 -4.90 -4.53
N GLN A 89 0.80 -5.68 -4.51
CA GLN A 89 0.53 -6.65 -3.44
C GLN A 89 1.64 -7.71 -3.34
N THR A 90 2.18 -8.13 -4.48
CA THR A 90 3.37 -9.01 -4.54
C THR A 90 4.58 -8.38 -3.90
N GLY A 91 4.87 -7.11 -4.21
CA GLY A 91 6.00 -6.42 -3.60
C GLY A 91 5.83 -6.16 -2.12
N LEU A 92 4.62 -5.83 -1.64
CA LEU A 92 4.33 -5.70 -0.21
C LEU A 92 4.55 -7.02 0.52
N TRP A 93 4.10 -8.13 -0.06
CA TRP A 93 4.32 -9.47 0.49
C TRP A 93 5.81 -9.82 0.57
N LEU A 94 6.57 -9.61 -0.51
CA LEU A 94 8.01 -9.86 -0.54
C LEU A 94 8.76 -9.03 0.53
N LEU A 95 8.40 -7.76 0.67
CA LEU A 95 8.97 -6.90 1.71
C LEU A 95 8.65 -7.42 3.10
N GLN A 96 7.42 -7.87 3.35
CA GLN A 96 7.03 -8.42 4.64
C GLN A 96 7.82 -9.70 5.00
N GLN A 97 8.06 -10.57 4.02
CA GLN A 97 8.91 -11.75 4.18
C GLN A 97 10.38 -11.37 4.44
N ALA A 98 10.89 -10.39 3.69
CA ALA A 98 12.26 -9.90 3.86
C ALA A 98 12.49 -9.24 5.23
N LEU A 99 11.51 -8.49 5.75
CA LEU A 99 11.55 -7.93 7.11
C LEU A 99 11.63 -9.02 8.18
N GLY A 100 11.01 -10.18 7.95
CA GLY A 100 11.13 -11.35 8.84
C GLY A 100 12.55 -11.93 8.92
N SER A 101 13.45 -11.53 8.01
CA SER A 101 14.87 -11.94 8.01
C SER A 101 15.76 -11.01 8.83
N PHE A 102 15.20 -9.94 9.41
CA PHE A 102 15.88 -9.24 10.50
C PHE A 102 16.03 -10.22 11.66
N GLY A 103 17.24 -10.71 11.86
CA GLY A 103 17.53 -11.68 12.90
C GLY A 103 17.37 -11.08 14.30
N PRO A 104 17.51 -11.93 15.34
CA PRO A 104 17.62 -11.46 16.73
C PRO A 104 18.85 -10.55 16.97
N SER A 105 19.66 -10.32 15.94
CA SER A 105 20.86 -9.49 15.91
C SER A 105 20.59 -8.00 16.11
N VAL A 106 19.38 -7.51 15.79
CA VAL A 106 19.02 -6.12 16.08
C VAL A 106 18.75 -5.98 17.59
N THR A 107 19.82 -5.73 18.33
CA THR A 107 19.77 -5.50 19.79
C THR A 107 19.43 -4.05 20.12
N ASN A 108 19.51 -3.16 19.11
CA ASN A 108 19.14 -1.76 19.24
C ASN A 108 17.61 -1.61 19.28
N THR A 109 17.07 -1.27 20.45
CA THR A 109 15.62 -1.13 20.69
C THR A 109 14.97 -0.06 19.82
N ALA A 110 15.66 1.06 19.57
CA ALA A 110 15.15 2.11 18.69
C ALA A 110 15.04 1.59 17.26
N LEU A 111 16.05 0.86 16.77
CA LEU A 111 16.00 0.28 15.43
C LEU A 111 14.93 -0.82 15.29
N ASN A 112 14.76 -1.66 16.31
CA ASN A 112 13.67 -2.64 16.34
C ASN A 112 12.30 -1.96 16.24
N SER A 113 12.10 -0.84 16.94
CA SER A 113 10.84 -0.10 16.85
C SER A 113 10.56 0.41 15.44
N HIS A 114 11.59 0.84 14.70
CA HIS A 114 11.47 1.22 13.29
C HIS A 114 11.12 0.02 12.40
N ILE A 115 11.72 -1.14 12.63
CA ILE A 115 11.43 -2.37 11.86
C ILE A 115 9.99 -2.84 12.14
N ASP A 116 9.58 -2.88 13.40
CA ASP A 116 8.21 -3.23 13.80
C ASP A 116 7.18 -2.28 13.19
N ASN A 117 7.48 -0.97 13.19
CA ASN A 117 6.63 0.03 12.57
C ASN A 117 6.54 -0.17 11.05
N THR A 118 7.67 -0.45 10.41
CA THR A 118 7.73 -0.77 8.97
C THR A 118 6.84 -1.97 8.64
N ALA A 119 6.92 -3.05 9.42
CA ALA A 119 6.08 -4.23 9.24
C ALA A 119 4.58 -3.93 9.41
N LYS A 120 4.21 -3.14 10.43
CA LYS A 120 2.83 -2.70 10.65
C LYS A 120 2.33 -1.82 9.49
N ASN A 121 3.17 -0.92 8.99
CA ASN A 121 2.82 -0.04 7.88
C ASN A 121 2.54 -0.81 6.58
N LEU A 122 3.30 -1.87 6.28
CA LEU A 122 3.00 -2.74 5.13
C LEU A 122 1.60 -3.36 5.24
N VAL A 123 1.21 -3.83 6.44
CA VAL A 123 -0.13 -4.35 6.69
C VAL A 123 -1.20 -3.25 6.54
N SER A 124 -0.93 -2.05 7.04
CA SER A 124 -1.82 -0.88 6.88
C SER A 124 -2.00 -0.50 5.41
N ILE A 125 -0.94 -0.55 4.59
CA ILE A 125 -1.03 -0.28 3.15
C ILE A 125 -1.89 -1.35 2.46
N ASN A 126 -1.73 -2.64 2.79
CA ASN A 126 -2.62 -3.68 2.28
C ASN A 126 -4.10 -3.46 2.67
N ALA A 127 -4.37 -2.92 3.86
CA ALA A 127 -5.73 -2.53 4.26
C ALA A 127 -6.28 -1.34 3.44
N VAL A 128 -5.43 -0.37 3.11
CA VAL A 128 -5.74 0.75 2.20
C VAL A 128 -6.12 0.21 0.81
N LEU A 129 -5.32 -0.70 0.23
CA LEU A 129 -5.62 -1.29 -1.09
C LEU A 129 -6.97 -2.02 -1.10
N ARG A 130 -7.26 -2.83 -0.07
CA ARG A 130 -8.56 -3.50 0.06
C ARG A 130 -9.72 -2.52 0.16
N SER A 131 -9.51 -1.40 0.86
CA SER A 131 -10.53 -0.35 1.01
C SER A 131 -10.78 0.43 -0.30
N LEU A 132 -9.77 0.51 -1.18
CA LEU A 132 -9.90 1.03 -2.55
C LEU A 132 -10.53 0.03 -3.53
N ASN A 133 -11.06 -1.09 -3.02
CA ASN A 133 -11.71 -2.14 -3.81
C ASN A 133 -10.77 -2.85 -4.79
N PHE A 134 -9.47 -2.87 -4.52
CA PHE A 134 -8.56 -3.80 -5.18
C PHE A 134 -8.79 -5.21 -4.63
N GLN A 135 -8.88 -6.19 -5.53
CA GLN A 135 -9.04 -7.58 -5.15
C GLN A 135 -7.82 -8.06 -4.37
N GLU A 136 -8.07 -8.72 -3.24
CA GLU A 136 -7.01 -9.32 -2.43
C GLU A 136 -6.29 -10.41 -3.25
N TYR A 137 -4.98 -10.25 -3.38
CA TYR A 137 -4.11 -11.16 -4.11
C TYR A 137 -3.04 -11.68 -3.15
N THR A 138 -2.96 -13.00 -3.02
CA THR A 138 -1.87 -13.66 -2.28
C THR A 138 -0.89 -14.25 -3.29
N PRO A 139 0.35 -13.74 -3.36
CA PRO A 139 1.36 -14.26 -4.28
C PRO A 139 1.66 -15.74 -4.00
N PRO A 140 1.98 -16.53 -5.04
CA PRO A 140 2.37 -17.92 -4.85
C PRO A 140 3.72 -18.00 -4.10
N ALA A 141 3.92 -19.08 -3.32
CA ALA A 141 5.10 -19.23 -2.46
C ALA A 141 6.45 -19.21 -3.22
N ASN A 142 6.44 -19.47 -4.52
CA ASN A 142 7.62 -19.44 -5.41
C ASN A 142 7.84 -18.08 -6.10
N VAL A 143 7.16 -17.02 -5.67
CA VAL A 143 7.30 -15.69 -6.29
C VAL A 143 8.74 -15.15 -6.24
N SER A 144 9.54 -15.60 -5.28
CA SER A 144 10.97 -15.28 -5.15
C SER A 144 11.84 -15.71 -6.34
N SER A 145 11.32 -16.57 -7.22
CA SER A 145 11.98 -17.05 -8.44
C SER A 145 11.34 -16.53 -9.74
N LEU A 146 10.39 -15.59 -9.65
CA LEU A 146 9.75 -14.98 -10.82
C LEU A 146 10.55 -13.76 -11.32
N ASP A 147 10.43 -13.48 -12.62
CA ASP A 147 10.87 -12.21 -13.22
C ASP A 147 10.21 -11.04 -12.47
N GLY A 148 11.00 -10.03 -12.11
CA GLY A 148 10.54 -8.86 -11.34
C GLY A 148 10.92 -8.86 -9.85
N THR A 149 11.76 -9.80 -9.41
CA THR A 149 12.36 -9.80 -8.07
C THR A 149 13.88 -9.60 -8.12
N TRP A 150 14.41 -8.91 -7.11
CA TRP A 150 15.85 -8.72 -6.90
C TRP A 150 16.28 -9.34 -5.59
N THR A 151 17.59 -9.47 -5.37
CA THR A 151 18.15 -9.91 -4.10
C THR A 151 18.97 -8.80 -3.46
N VAL A 152 18.88 -8.69 -2.14
CA VAL A 152 19.70 -7.76 -1.35
C VAL A 152 20.40 -8.49 -0.23
N SER A 153 21.61 -8.02 0.10
CA SER A 153 22.49 -8.67 1.07
C SER A 153 22.65 -7.86 2.35
N SER A 154 22.24 -6.59 2.35
CA SER A 154 22.30 -5.71 3.53
C SER A 154 20.94 -5.17 3.95
N ALA A 155 20.82 -4.89 5.24
CA ALA A 155 19.62 -4.30 5.83
C ALA A 155 19.33 -2.89 5.28
N THR A 156 20.39 -2.11 5.04
CA THR A 156 20.28 -0.78 4.44
C THR A 156 19.70 -0.85 3.02
N GLU A 157 20.15 -1.80 2.20
CA GLU A 157 19.58 -2.02 0.87
C GLU A 157 18.10 -2.41 0.95
N LEU A 158 17.72 -3.30 1.88
CA LEU A 158 16.32 -3.68 2.08
C LEU A 158 15.44 -2.48 2.42
N LEU A 159 15.86 -1.63 3.35
CA LEU A 159 15.09 -0.44 3.73
C LEU A 159 15.06 0.62 2.61
N GLN A 160 16.15 0.76 1.86
CA GLN A 160 16.17 1.61 0.67
C GLN A 160 15.17 1.11 -0.39
N VAL A 161 15.09 -0.21 -0.60
CA VAL A 161 14.11 -0.84 -1.48
C VAL A 161 12.69 -0.58 -0.98
N HIS A 162 12.42 -0.70 0.32
CA HIS A 162 11.13 -0.35 0.90
C HIS A 162 10.73 1.11 0.60
N VAL A 163 11.63 2.06 0.86
CA VAL A 163 11.40 3.50 0.58
C VAL A 163 11.11 3.74 -0.90
N ASN A 164 11.89 3.15 -1.80
CA ASN A 164 11.73 3.31 -3.24
C ASN A 164 10.44 2.68 -3.75
N PHE A 165 10.06 1.52 -3.21
CA PHE A 165 8.81 0.85 -3.54
C PHE A 165 7.59 1.70 -3.19
N LEU A 166 7.58 2.31 -1.99
CA LEU A 166 6.50 3.20 -1.56
C LEU A 166 6.41 4.46 -2.43
N ARG A 167 7.54 5.04 -2.81
CA ARG A 167 7.59 6.26 -3.65
C ARG A 167 7.23 6.02 -5.11
N GLY A 168 7.53 4.84 -5.63
CA GLY A 168 7.26 4.45 -7.00
C GLY A 168 5.91 3.78 -7.13
N LYS A 169 5.91 2.46 -7.28
CA LYS A 169 4.75 1.64 -7.64
C LYS A 169 3.54 1.85 -6.73
N VAL A 170 3.73 1.89 -5.40
CA VAL A 170 2.61 2.11 -4.46
C VAL A 170 1.97 3.48 -4.66
N ARG A 171 2.80 4.53 -4.81
CA ARG A 171 2.30 5.89 -5.04
C ARG A 171 1.51 5.99 -6.34
N LEU A 172 2.04 5.39 -7.41
CA LEU A 172 1.39 5.40 -8.72
C LEU A 172 0.03 4.70 -8.66
N LEU A 173 -0.02 3.50 -8.11
CA LEU A 173 -1.28 2.76 -7.95
C LEU A 173 -2.33 3.55 -7.15
N LEU A 174 -1.92 4.21 -6.06
CA LEU A 174 -2.83 5.00 -5.22
C LEU A 174 -3.28 6.31 -5.89
N MET A 175 -2.43 6.93 -6.71
CA MET A 175 -2.78 8.12 -7.49
C MET A 175 -3.83 7.82 -8.56
N ASP A 176 -3.70 6.66 -9.21
CA ASP A 176 -4.58 6.26 -10.32
C ASP A 176 -5.77 5.39 -9.86
N ALA A 177 -5.94 5.21 -8.55
CA ALA A 177 -7.02 4.41 -7.99
C ALA A 177 -8.39 4.96 -8.42
N PRO A 178 -9.25 4.17 -9.10
CA PRO A 178 -10.53 4.64 -9.62
C PRO A 178 -11.47 5.22 -8.54
N ALA A 179 -11.39 4.67 -7.33
CA ALA A 179 -12.15 5.13 -6.17
C ALA A 179 -11.78 6.56 -5.72
N CYS A 180 -10.60 7.06 -6.09
CA CYS A 180 -10.08 8.37 -5.73
C CYS A 180 -10.30 9.44 -6.81
N GLN A 181 -10.75 9.06 -8.01
CA GLN A 181 -10.99 9.99 -9.12
C GLN A 181 -12.42 10.57 -9.13
N GLN A 182 -13.31 10.09 -8.25
CA GLN A 182 -14.74 10.43 -8.26
C GLN A 182 -15.10 11.86 -7.76
N ASP A 183 -14.12 12.65 -7.30
CA ASP A 183 -14.34 14.02 -6.78
C ASP A 183 -14.01 15.14 -7.82
N VAL A 184 -13.85 14.81 -9.11
CA VAL A 184 -13.62 15.79 -10.19
C VAL A 184 -14.77 15.72 -11.21
N SER A 185 -15.94 16.23 -10.87
CA SER A 185 -17.05 16.51 -11.81
C SER A 185 -17.86 17.71 -11.33
#